data_AF-A0A1W1E280-F1
#
_entry.id   AF-A0A1W1E280-F1
#
_cell.length_a   1.000
_cell.length_b   1.000
_cell.length_c   1.000
_cell.angle_alpha   90.00
_cell.angle_beta   90.00
_cell.angle_gamma   90.00
#
_symmetry.space_group_name_H-M   'P 1'
#
loop_
_entity.id
_entity.type
_entity.pdbx_description
1 polymer ?
#
loop_
_entity_poly.entity_id
_entity_poly.type
_entity_poly.pdbx_seq_one_letter_code
_entity_poly.pdbx_strand_id
1 'polypeptide(L)' 'MRQLKGAQCVLEYCQSIGDKFYNNDSFLEGRHSYFVSIAKIGANKKGKRTPAKNNTPDEFRKISSPHNLQFQDLCCKK' A
#
# COMPACT_ATOMS: atom_id res chain seq x y z
N MET A 1 -5.26 -10.71 9.01
CA MET A 1 -6.43 -9.79 9.09
C MET A 1 -7.37 -10.01 7.89
N ARG A 2 -8.68 -10.28 8.07
CA ARG A 2 -9.59 -10.63 6.95
C ARG A 2 -10.11 -9.43 6.13
N GLN A 3 -10.26 -8.25 6.75
CA GLN A 3 -10.91 -7.09 6.13
C GLN A 3 -10.21 -6.58 4.87
N LEU A 4 -8.88 -6.69 4.80
CA LEU A 4 -8.09 -6.15 3.69
C LEU A 4 -8.02 -7.05 2.47
N LYS A 5 -8.43 -8.32 2.61
CA LYS A 5 -8.61 -9.22 1.46
C LYS A 5 -9.72 -8.72 0.54
N GLY A 6 -10.82 -8.19 1.11
CA GLY A 6 -11.90 -7.60 0.34
C GLY A 6 -11.43 -6.38 -0.48
N ALA A 7 -10.59 -5.53 0.13
CA ALA A 7 -9.98 -4.40 -0.59
C ALA A 7 -9.12 -4.88 -1.76
N GLN A 8 -8.33 -5.94 -1.58
CA GLN A 8 -7.53 -6.52 -2.66
C GLN A 8 -8.41 -7.03 -3.82
N CYS A 9 -9.49 -7.74 -3.52
CA CYS A 9 -10.44 -8.20 -4.55
C CYS A 9 -11.06 -7.03 -5.34
N VAL A 10 -11.39 -5.92 -4.66
CA VAL A 10 -11.90 -4.72 -5.35
C VAL A 10 -10.85 -4.14 -6.30
N LEU A 11 -9.58 -4.11 -5.89
CA LEU A 11 -8.49 -3.61 -6.75
C LEU A 11 -8.28 -4.52 -7.97
N GLU A 12 -8.30 -5.84 -7.79
CA GLU A 12 -8.22 -6.83 -8.88
C GLU A 12 -9.40 -6.69 -9.86
N TYR A 13 -10.62 -6.47 -9.33
CA TYR A 13 -11.79 -6.20 -10.16
C TYR A 13 -11.65 -4.89 -10.95
N CYS A 14 -11.21 -3.81 -10.31
CA CYS A 14 -10.97 -2.53 -10.99
C CYS A 14 -9.91 -2.66 -12.09
N GLN A 15 -8.87 -3.47 -11.86
CA GLN A 15 -7.85 -3.75 -12.88
C GLN A 15 -8.48 -4.43 -14.09
N SER A 16 -9.20 -5.53 -13.88
CA SER A 16 -9.85 -6.28 -14.97
C SER A 16 -10.88 -5.46 -15.77
N ILE A 17 -11.63 -4.58 -15.09
CA ILE A 17 -12.54 -3.65 -15.77
C ILE A 17 -11.77 -2.61 -16.57
N GLY A 18 -10.68 -2.07 -15.99
CA GLY A 18 -9.84 -1.10 -16.65
C GLY A 18 -9.19 -1.63 -17.91
N ASP A 19 -8.69 -2.87 -17.90
CA ASP A 19 -8.12 -3.52 -19.09
C ASP A 19 -9.10 -3.46 -20.28
N LYS A 20 -10.35 -3.85 -20.01
CA LYS A 20 -11.43 -3.87 -21.00
C LYS A 20 -11.92 -2.47 -21.39
N PHE A 21 -12.03 -1.56 -20.42
CA PHE A 21 -12.57 -0.23 -20.65
C PHE A 21 -11.60 0.64 -21.45
N TYR A 22 -10.29 0.52 -21.19
CA TYR A 22 -9.25 1.28 -21.86
C TYR A 22 -8.65 0.57 -23.07
N ASN A 23 -9.07 -0.66 -23.40
CA ASN A 23 -8.45 -1.53 -24.42
C ASN A 23 -6.93 -1.62 -24.24
N ASN A 24 -6.49 -1.77 -23.00
CA ASN A 24 -5.09 -1.86 -22.62
C ASN A 24 -4.92 -3.02 -21.65
N ASP A 25 -4.43 -4.15 -22.15
CA ASP A 25 -4.25 -5.39 -21.36
C ASP A 25 -3.20 -5.27 -20.24
N SER A 26 -2.50 -4.13 -20.18
CA SER A 26 -1.53 -3.80 -19.14
C SER A 26 -2.03 -2.72 -18.19
N PHE A 27 -3.35 -2.48 -18.09
CA PHE A 27 -3.87 -1.43 -17.22
C PHE A 27 -3.54 -1.76 -15.76
N LEU A 28 -2.77 -0.87 -15.11
CA LEU A 28 -2.22 -1.08 -13.76
C LEU A 28 -1.38 -2.37 -13.61
N GLU A 29 -0.87 -2.93 -14.70
CA GLU A 29 0.10 -4.02 -14.66
C GLU A 29 1.39 -3.53 -13.98
N GLY A 30 1.95 -4.36 -13.08
CA GLY A 30 3.10 -3.98 -12.25
C GLY A 30 2.77 -3.06 -11.07
N ARG A 31 1.49 -2.82 -10.77
CA ARG A 31 1.09 -2.08 -9.57
C ARG A 31 1.59 -2.77 -8.30
N HIS A 32 2.25 -2.01 -7.44
CA HIS A 32 2.62 -2.46 -6.10
C HIS A 32 1.59 -2.01 -5.05
N SER A 33 1.09 -2.97 -4.28
CA SER A 33 0.23 -2.72 -3.12
C SER A 33 1.09 -2.48 -1.87
N TYR A 34 0.82 -1.38 -1.18
CA TYR A 34 1.48 -1.03 0.08
C TYR A 34 0.47 -1.07 1.22
N PHE A 35 0.74 -1.90 2.22
CA PHE A 35 -0.10 -1.99 3.41
C PHE A 35 0.49 -1.13 4.51
N VAL A 36 -0.26 -0.12 4.99
CA VAL A 36 0.19 0.79 6.05
C VAL A 36 -0.78 0.81 7.22
N SER A 37 -0.25 0.97 8.42
CA SER A 37 -1.01 1.19 9.65
C SER A 37 -0.58 2.51 10.24
N ILE A 38 -1.50 3.48 10.27
CA ILE A 38 -1.28 4.82 10.83
C ILE A 38 -1.89 4.82 12.23
N ALA A 39 -1.07 5.02 13.25
CA ALA A 39 -1.55 5.05 14.62
C ALA A 39 -0.72 6.00 15.48
N LYS A 40 -1.33 6.57 16.52
CA LYS A 40 -0.66 7.42 17.51
C LYS A 40 0.10 6.55 18.53
N ILE A 41 0.99 5.71 18.02
CA ILE A 41 1.85 4.81 18.81
C ILE A 41 3.21 5.49 18.93
N GLY A 42 3.86 5.38 20.10
CA GLY A 42 5.28 5.71 20.28
C GLY A 42 6.16 4.77 19.46
N ALA A 43 6.11 4.91 18.14
CA ALA A 43 6.90 4.09 17.23
C ALA A 43 8.36 4.49 17.39
N ASN A 44 9.22 3.49 17.59
CA ASN A 44 10.66 3.68 17.67
C ASN A 44 11.13 4.38 16.38
N LYS A 45 11.59 5.64 16.48
CA LYS A 45 12.00 6.51 15.36
C LYS A 45 13.21 5.99 14.57
N LYS A 46 13.77 4.83 14.93
CA LYS A 46 14.84 4.18 14.17
C LYS A 46 14.25 3.64 12.87
N GLY A 47 14.31 4.45 11.82
CA GLY A 47 13.95 4.04 10.47
C GLY A 47 14.74 2.77 10.11
N LYS A 48 14.04 1.65 9.96
CA LYS A 48 14.63 0.49 9.29
C LYS A 48 14.91 0.93 7.86
N ARG A 49 16.20 1.07 7.53
CA ARG A 49 16.72 1.39 6.19
C ARG A 49 16.50 0.28 5.16
N THR A 50 16.00 -0.87 5.58
CA THR A 50 15.64 -1.96 4.68
C THR A 50 14.23 -1.73 4.14
N PRO A 51 14.01 -1.81 2.81
CA PRO A 51 12.66 -1.82 2.25
C PRO A 51 11.97 -3.07 2.77
N ALA A 52 11.21 -2.92 3.86
CA ALA A 52 10.34 -3.98 4.31
C ALA A 52 9.36 -4.25 3.17
N LYS A 53 9.29 -5.51 2.70
CA LYS A 53 8.31 -5.98 1.73
C LYS A 53 6.91 -5.89 2.36
N ASN A 54 6.37 -4.69 2.51
CA ASN A 54 5.05 -4.44 3.12
C ASN A 54 3.94 -4.72 2.09
N ASN A 55 4.02 -5.87 1.43
CA ASN A 55 3.20 -6.26 0.30
C ASN A 55 2.09 -7.24 0.72
N THR A 56 2.02 -7.61 1.99
CA THR A 56 1.01 -8.53 2.50
C THR A 56 0.10 -7.85 3.52
N PRO A 57 -1.20 -8.22 3.58
CA PRO A 57 -2.14 -7.70 4.56
C PRO A 57 -1.85 -8.13 6.01
N ASP A 58 -0.81 -8.93 6.26
CA ASP A 58 -0.40 -9.35 7.60
C ASP A 58 0.87 -8.62 8.05
N GLU A 59 1.61 -7.98 7.14
CA GLU A 59 2.86 -7.25 7.39
C GLU A 59 2.73 -5.75 7.04
N PHE A 60 1.97 -5.01 7.83
CA PHE A 60 1.80 -3.56 7.63
C PHE A 60 3.06 -2.76 7.98
N ARG A 61 3.35 -1.75 7.15
CA ARG A 61 4.24 -0.65 7.53
C ARG A 61 3.58 0.21 8.60
N LYS A 62 4.12 0.22 9.81
CA LYS A 62 3.64 1.09 10.88
C LYS A 62 4.19 2.50 10.71
N ILE A 63 3.30 3.48 10.62
CA ILE A 63 3.63 4.91 10.53
C ILE A 63 3.09 5.60 11.78
N SER A 64 3.97 6.31 12.49
CA SER A 64 3.54 7.16 13.60
C SER A 64 2.69 8.30 13.05
N SER A 65 1.46 8.44 13.53
CA SER A 65 0.48 9.46 13.10
C SER A 65 1.09 10.86 13.02
N PRO A 66 1.56 11.31 11.84
CA PRO A 66 2.12 12.65 11.69
C PRO A 66 0.98 13.66 11.57
N HIS A 67 1.27 14.94 11.82
CA HIS A 67 0.28 16.00 11.61
C HIS A 67 -0.15 16.09 10.13
N ASN A 68 0.76 15.76 9.21
CA ASN A 68 0.53 15.66 7.78
C ASN A 68 1.21 14.39 7.24
N LEU A 69 0.52 13.67 6.35
CA LEU A 69 1.04 12.49 5.66
C LEU A 69 1.01 12.77 4.15
N GLN A 70 2.17 12.83 3.51
CA GLN A 70 2.23 13.00 2.06
C GLN A 70 2.35 11.65 1.36
N PHE A 71 1.81 11.56 0.14
CA PHE A 71 1.92 10.33 -0.67
C PHE A 71 3.39 9.90 -0.87
N GLN A 72 4.29 10.87 -1.02
CA GLN A 72 5.73 10.62 -1.15
C GLN A 72 6.34 9.94 0.09
N ASP A 73 5.76 10.14 1.28
CA ASP A 73 6.20 9.45 2.50
C ASP A 73 5.81 7.96 2.49
N LEU A 74 4.75 7.60 1.74
CA LEU A 74 4.24 6.24 1.60
C LEU A 74 5.04 5.41 0.58
N CYS A 75 5.42 6.02 -0.54
CA CYS A 75 6.00 5.32 -1.71
C CYS A 75 7.52 5.07 -1.67
N CYS A 76 8.15 5.21 -0.50
CA CYS A 76 9.61 5.23 -0.30
C CYS A 76 10.27 6.52 -0.81
N LYS A 77 10.99 7.20 0.10
CA LYS A 77 12.05 8.15 -0.30
C LYS A 77 13.14 7.38 -1.04
N LYS A 78 13.62 7.93 -2.16
CA LYS A 78 14.89 7.52 -2.79
C LYS A 78 16.03 7.54 -1.78
#